data_AF-A0A7C7K9C5-F1
#
_entry.id   AF-A0A7C7K9C5-F1
#
_cell.length_a   1.000
_cell.length_b   1.000
_cell.length_c   1.000
_cell.angle_alpha   90.00
_cell.angle_beta   90.00
_cell.angle_gamma   90.00
#
_symmetry.space_group_name_H-M   'P 1'
#
loop_
_entity.id
_entity.type
_entity.pdbx_description
1 polymer ?
#
loop_
_entity_poly.entity_id
_entity_poly.type
_entity_poly.pdbx_seq_one_letter_code
_entity_poly.pdbx_strand_id
1 'polypeptide(L)'
;MKTNDVDIINLGCRLNIYEGEVIKSLAHKNNLSNFTIINSCAVTQEAEKKVKYEIRKSKKNFPEKKIIVTGCAAQINPQKYANIDEVDFVIGNKEKLQKQIWSSLPNSNPVQVKDIFANNTIHNNIIEKFEGKSRAYIEVQQGCDHRCTFCVIPFGRGNRKANQARRRTCWSL
;
A
#
# COMPACT_ATOMS: atom_id res chain seq x y z
N MET A 1 12.00 -24.99 4.67
CA MET A 1 10.59 -24.60 4.82
C MET A 1 10.52 -23.09 5.02
N LYS A 2 9.95 -22.33 4.07
CA LYS A 2 9.72 -20.87 4.24
C LYS A 2 8.37 -20.68 4.95
N THR A 3 8.35 -20.90 6.25
CA THR A 3 7.13 -20.86 7.06
C THR A 3 7.10 -19.56 7.87
N ASN A 4 6.02 -18.80 7.71
CA ASN A 4 5.58 -17.60 8.47
C ASN A 4 5.94 -16.18 8.00
N ASP A 5 6.72 -15.96 6.94
CA ASP A 5 7.02 -14.58 6.50
C ASP A 5 5.87 -13.90 5.72
N VAL A 6 5.80 -12.57 5.82
CA VAL A 6 4.89 -11.72 5.03
C VAL A 6 5.45 -11.50 3.63
N ASP A 7 4.70 -11.90 2.62
CA ASP A 7 5.06 -11.66 1.21
C ASP A 7 4.42 -10.37 0.71
N ILE A 8 5.21 -9.46 0.13
CA ILE A 8 4.71 -8.20 -0.42
C ILE A 8 4.95 -8.17 -1.93
N ILE A 9 3.87 -8.08 -2.70
CA ILE A 9 3.90 -7.98 -4.16
C ILE A 9 3.55 -6.54 -4.54
N ASN A 10 4.56 -5.78 -4.93
CA ASN A 10 4.39 -4.41 -5.40
C ASN A 10 4.11 -4.39 -6.91
N LEU A 11 2.97 -3.84 -7.29
CA LEU A 11 2.56 -3.70 -8.69
C LEU A 11 2.51 -2.22 -9.09
N GLY A 12 2.87 -1.90 -10.32
CA GLY A 12 2.78 -0.53 -10.85
C GLY A 12 4.05 0.28 -10.70
N CYS A 13 4.02 1.34 -9.89
CA CYS A 13 5.00 2.43 -9.96
C CYS A 13 6.10 2.36 -8.88
N ARG A 14 7.11 3.23 -9.02
CA ARG A 14 8.23 3.39 -8.05
C ARG A 14 7.73 3.77 -6.66
N LEU A 15 6.64 4.52 -6.55
CA LEU A 15 6.04 4.88 -5.27
C LEU A 15 5.47 3.65 -4.55
N ASN A 16 4.87 2.70 -5.27
CA ASN A 16 4.44 1.44 -4.66
C ASN A 16 5.62 0.63 -4.12
N ILE A 17 6.79 0.68 -4.77
CA ILE A 17 8.00 0.01 -4.26
C ILE A 17 8.44 0.63 -2.92
N TYR A 18 8.47 1.96 -2.85
CA TYR A 18 8.77 2.69 -1.61
C TYR A 18 7.76 2.34 -0.50
N GLU A 19 6.47 2.45 -0.77
CA GLU A 19 5.41 2.11 0.19
C GLU A 19 5.47 0.64 0.62
N GLY A 20 5.88 -0.26 -0.28
CA GLY A 20 6.08 -1.67 0.03
C GLY A 20 7.14 -1.92 1.10
N GLU A 21 8.24 -1.16 1.12
CA GLU A 21 9.24 -1.25 2.19
C GLU A 21 8.70 -0.68 3.50
N VAL A 22 7.88 0.38 3.45
CA VAL A 22 7.18 0.90 4.65
C VAL A 22 6.27 -0.19 5.23
N ILE A 23 5.45 -0.81 4.38
CA ILE A 23 4.56 -1.91 4.77
C ILE A 23 5.38 -3.06 5.35
N LYS A 24 6.52 -3.43 4.74
CA LYS A 24 7.42 -4.46 5.26
C LYS A 24 7.88 -4.13 6.68
N SER A 25 8.34 -2.90 6.91
CA SER A 25 8.78 -2.44 8.23
C SER A 25 7.64 -2.48 9.26
N LEU A 26 6.43 -2.04 8.88
CA LEU A 26 5.26 -2.07 9.75
C LEU A 26 4.80 -3.50 10.06
N ALA A 27 4.78 -4.39 9.08
CA ALA A 27 4.42 -5.79 9.24
C ALA A 27 5.39 -6.48 10.22
N HIS A 28 6.70 -6.30 10.02
CA HIS A 28 7.73 -6.84 10.92
C HIS A 28 7.60 -6.28 12.34
N LYS A 29 7.39 -4.97 12.50
CA LYS A 29 7.21 -4.32 13.82
C LYS A 29 5.96 -4.80 14.57
N ASN A 30 4.97 -5.37 13.87
CA ASN A 30 3.76 -5.92 14.47
C ASN A 30 3.76 -7.47 14.50
N ASN A 31 4.91 -8.11 14.21
CA ASN A 31 5.05 -9.58 14.15
C ASN A 31 3.98 -10.25 13.27
N LEU A 32 3.58 -9.56 12.20
CA LEU A 32 2.59 -10.07 11.26
C LEU A 32 3.21 -11.26 10.51
N SER A 33 2.45 -12.34 10.36
CA SER A 33 2.90 -13.57 9.71
C SER A 33 1.74 -14.23 8.97
N ASN A 34 2.03 -15.06 7.97
CA ASN A 34 1.03 -15.77 7.16
C ASN A 34 0.10 -14.88 6.33
N PHE A 35 0.63 -13.75 5.84
CA PHE A 35 -0.07 -12.87 4.90
C PHE A 35 0.69 -12.70 3.60
N THR A 36 -0.08 -12.54 2.52
CA THR A 36 0.39 -12.00 1.25
C THR A 36 -0.28 -10.66 0.99
N ILE A 37 0.51 -9.61 0.84
CA ILE A 37 0.05 -8.23 0.62
C ILE A 37 0.26 -7.86 -0.85
N ILE A 38 -0.85 -7.65 -1.57
CA ILE A 38 -0.86 -7.18 -2.96
C ILE A 38 -1.00 -5.65 -2.96
N ASN A 39 0.09 -4.93 -3.20
CA ASN A 39 0.08 -3.47 -3.33
C ASN A 39 -0.24 -3.07 -4.79
N SER A 40 -1.52 -2.81 -5.03
CA SER A 40 -2.14 -2.70 -6.35
C SER A 40 -1.89 -1.36 -7.06
N CYS A 41 -2.01 -1.43 -8.39
CA CYS A 41 -2.02 -0.28 -9.29
C CYS A 41 -3.33 -0.24 -10.08
N ALA A 42 -3.83 0.95 -10.39
CA ALA A 42 -5.11 1.18 -11.09
C ALA A 42 -4.97 2.06 -12.34
N VAL A 43 -3.74 2.42 -12.74
CA VAL A 43 -3.52 3.40 -13.82
C VAL A 43 -4.00 2.88 -15.17
N THR A 44 -3.93 1.56 -15.39
CA THR A 44 -4.39 0.91 -16.61
C THR A 44 -5.18 -0.35 -16.28
N GLN A 45 -6.05 -0.76 -17.20
CA GLN A 45 -6.80 -2.02 -17.07
C GLN A 45 -5.88 -3.24 -17.01
N GLU A 46 -4.75 -3.21 -17.73
CA GLU A 46 -3.74 -4.27 -17.68
C GLU A 46 -3.10 -4.37 -16.29
N ALA A 47 -2.84 -3.24 -15.64
CA ALA A 47 -2.35 -3.24 -14.26
C ALA A 47 -3.36 -3.91 -13.32
N GLU A 48 -4.66 -3.63 -13.46
CA GLU A 48 -5.69 -4.30 -12.66
C GLU A 48 -5.85 -5.78 -12.98
N LYS A 49 -5.71 -6.19 -14.25
CA LYS A 49 -5.67 -7.61 -14.64
C LYS A 49 -4.52 -8.33 -13.95
N LYS A 50 -3.33 -7.70 -13.90
CA LYS A 50 -2.17 -8.23 -13.19
C LYS A 50 -2.41 -8.34 -11.68
N VAL A 51 -3.12 -7.39 -11.06
CA VAL A 51 -3.53 -7.48 -9.65
C VAL A 51 -4.37 -8.74 -9.41
N LYS A 52 -5.41 -8.96 -10.23
CA LYS A 52 -6.25 -10.18 -10.11
C LYS A 52 -5.47 -11.47 -10.35
N TYR A 53 -4.55 -11.45 -11.31
CA TYR A 53 -3.68 -12.59 -11.57
C TYR A 53 -2.80 -12.93 -10.36
N GLU A 54 -2.14 -11.93 -9.76
CA GLU A 54 -1.27 -12.17 -8.59
C GLU A 54 -2.07 -12.61 -7.36
N ILE A 55 -3.29 -12.10 -7.13
CA ILE A 55 -4.19 -12.59 -6.07
C ILE A 55 -4.40 -14.10 -6.18
N ARG A 56 -4.86 -14.56 -7.36
CA ARG A 56 -5.15 -15.99 -7.58
C ARG A 56 -3.91 -16.85 -7.54
N LYS A 57 -2.81 -16.37 -8.14
CA LYS A 57 -1.52 -17.05 -8.13
C LYS A 57 -0.99 -17.22 -6.71
N SER A 58 -1.06 -16.17 -5.89
CA SER A 58 -0.65 -16.22 -4.49
C SER A 58 -1.49 -17.19 -3.69
N LYS A 59 -2.82 -17.17 -3.83
CA LYS A 59 -3.69 -18.13 -3.12
C LYS A 59 -3.43 -19.57 -3.54
N LYS A 60 -3.23 -19.81 -4.84
CA LYS A 60 -2.90 -21.14 -5.37
C LYS A 60 -1.56 -21.66 -4.83
N ASN A 61 -0.54 -20.80 -4.77
CA ASN A 61 0.79 -21.20 -4.33
C ASN A 61 0.90 -21.33 -2.80
N PHE A 62 0.14 -20.52 -2.06
CA PHE A 62 0.13 -20.50 -0.60
C PHE A 62 -1.31 -20.48 -0.06
N PRO A 63 -2.02 -21.61 -0.10
CA PRO A 63 -3.44 -21.67 0.29
C PRO A 63 -3.72 -21.22 1.72
N GLU A 64 -2.78 -21.49 2.64
CA GLU A 64 -2.86 -21.14 4.07
C GLU A 64 -2.64 -19.64 4.34
N LYS A 65 -2.03 -18.89 3.42
CA LYS A 65 -1.80 -17.46 3.61
C LYS A 65 -3.09 -16.68 3.35
N LYS A 66 -3.33 -15.69 4.21
CA LYS A 66 -4.40 -14.71 4.00
C LYS A 66 -3.94 -13.64 3.01
N ILE A 67 -4.84 -13.18 2.15
CA ILE A 67 -4.54 -12.16 1.13
C ILE A 67 -5.09 -10.82 1.56
N ILE A 68 -4.19 -9.83 1.55
CA ILE A 68 -4.52 -8.43 1.75
C ILE A 68 -4.32 -7.71 0.42
N VAL A 69 -5.37 -7.04 -0.08
CA VAL A 69 -5.26 -6.16 -1.24
C VAL A 69 -5.27 -4.71 -0.77
N THR A 70 -4.25 -3.95 -1.18
CA THR A 70 -4.13 -2.52 -0.87
C THR A 70 -3.64 -1.74 -2.09
N GLY A 71 -3.40 -0.44 -1.98
CA GLY A 71 -2.93 0.41 -3.08
C GLY A 71 -4.05 1.10 -3.84
N CYS A 72 -3.72 1.68 -5.00
CA CYS A 72 -4.65 2.55 -5.73
C CYS A 72 -5.94 1.82 -6.12
N ALA A 73 -5.86 0.57 -6.59
CA ALA A 73 -7.05 -0.13 -7.08
C ALA A 73 -8.00 -0.51 -5.94
N ALA A 74 -7.44 -0.97 -4.82
CA ALA A 74 -8.20 -1.21 -3.58
C ALA A 74 -8.90 0.05 -3.06
N GLN A 75 -8.24 1.22 -3.16
CA GLN A 75 -8.82 2.50 -2.75
C GLN A 75 -9.96 2.94 -3.68
N ILE A 76 -9.77 2.83 -4.99
CA ILE A 76 -10.72 3.32 -6.00
C ILE A 76 -11.98 2.46 -6.04
N ASN A 77 -11.84 1.15 -5.92
CA ASN A 77 -12.96 0.23 -5.98
C ASN A 77 -12.83 -0.89 -4.92
N PRO A 78 -13.06 -0.58 -3.64
CA PRO A 78 -12.85 -1.54 -2.56
C PRO A 78 -13.74 -2.78 -2.69
N GLN A 79 -15.01 -2.58 -3.04
CA GLN A 79 -15.99 -3.68 -3.14
C GLN A 79 -15.64 -4.66 -4.27
N LYS A 80 -15.07 -4.19 -5.39
CA LYS A 80 -14.59 -5.06 -6.47
C LYS A 80 -13.53 -6.06 -6.00
N TYR A 81 -12.69 -5.68 -5.04
CA TYR A 81 -11.66 -6.55 -4.50
C TYR A 81 -12.17 -7.36 -3.30
N ALA A 82 -13.08 -6.82 -2.50
CA ALA A 82 -13.72 -7.53 -1.40
C ALA A 82 -14.59 -8.70 -1.88
N ASN A 83 -15.17 -8.58 -3.09
CA ASN A 83 -15.98 -9.63 -3.72
C ASN A 83 -15.14 -10.71 -4.44
N ILE A 84 -13.81 -10.71 -4.28
CA ILE A 84 -12.95 -11.77 -4.80
C ILE A 84 -12.77 -12.79 -3.68
N ASP A 85 -13.23 -14.03 -3.89
CA ASP A 85 -13.26 -15.08 -2.87
C ASP A 85 -11.89 -15.32 -2.19
N GLU A 86 -10.80 -15.14 -2.93
CA GLU A 86 -9.45 -15.35 -2.40
C GLU A 86 -8.94 -14.20 -1.51
N VAL A 87 -9.66 -13.07 -1.41
CA VAL A 87 -9.23 -11.86 -0.68
C VAL A 87 -9.84 -11.83 0.72
N ASP A 88 -8.99 -11.83 1.74
CA ASP A 88 -9.41 -11.76 3.14
C ASP A 88 -9.61 -10.32 3.62
N PHE A 89 -8.76 -9.39 3.17
CA PHE A 89 -8.81 -7.99 3.58
C PHE A 89 -8.56 -7.01 2.43
N VAL A 90 -9.29 -5.90 2.44
CA VAL A 90 -9.08 -4.75 1.55
C VAL A 90 -8.74 -3.53 2.39
N ILE A 91 -7.53 -3.01 2.22
CA ILE A 91 -7.00 -1.89 3.01
C ILE A 91 -6.78 -0.68 2.10
N GLY A 92 -7.27 0.48 2.51
CA GLY A 92 -7.15 1.72 1.76
C GLY A 92 -5.71 2.23 1.64
N ASN A 93 -5.50 3.18 0.74
CA ASN A 93 -4.15 3.60 0.37
C ASN A 93 -3.46 4.41 1.48
N LYS A 94 -4.23 5.12 2.33
CA LYS A 94 -3.68 5.81 3.52
C LYS A 94 -3.49 4.84 4.68
N GLU A 95 -4.45 3.96 4.87
CA GLU A 95 -4.55 3.00 5.97
C GLU A 95 -3.35 2.05 5.97
N LYS A 96 -2.89 1.58 4.81
CA LYS A 96 -1.72 0.69 4.71
C LYS A 96 -0.43 1.27 5.31
N LEU A 97 -0.36 2.59 5.47
CA LEU A 97 0.78 3.31 6.05
C LEU A 97 0.63 3.56 7.55
N GLN A 98 -0.47 3.12 8.18
CA GLN A 98 -0.76 3.31 9.59
C GLN A 98 -0.43 2.04 10.39
N LYS A 99 0.34 2.19 11.47
CA LYS A 99 0.75 1.05 12.32
C LYS A 99 -0.46 0.30 12.89
N GLN A 100 -1.50 1.03 13.27
CA GLN A 100 -2.70 0.52 13.96
C GLN A 100 -3.50 -0.47 13.10
N ILE A 101 -3.46 -0.30 11.77
CA ILE A 101 -4.14 -1.18 10.84
C ILE A 101 -3.53 -2.59 10.94
N TRP A 102 -2.21 -2.68 10.93
CA TRP A 102 -1.51 -3.96 10.98
C TRP A 102 -1.64 -4.67 12.34
N SER A 103 -1.74 -3.93 13.45
CA SER A 103 -1.93 -4.52 14.79
C SER A 103 -3.35 -5.03 15.05
N SER A 104 -4.36 -4.50 14.34
CA SER A 104 -5.77 -4.83 14.58
C SER A 104 -6.35 -5.81 13.55
N LEU A 105 -5.59 -6.15 12.51
CA LEU A 105 -5.99 -7.03 11.40
C LEU A 105 -6.80 -8.27 11.82
N PRO A 106 -6.36 -9.09 12.82
CA PRO A 106 -7.06 -10.32 13.18
C PRO A 106 -8.53 -10.13 13.61
N ASN A 107 -8.86 -8.97 14.20
CA ASN A 107 -10.17 -8.67 14.78
C ASN A 107 -10.89 -7.52 14.05
N SER A 108 -10.36 -7.08 12.92
CA SER A 108 -10.86 -5.93 12.17
C SER A 108 -11.86 -6.31 11.08
N ASN A 109 -12.63 -5.31 10.62
CA ASN A 109 -13.49 -5.48 9.45
C ASN A 109 -12.65 -5.87 8.20
N PRO A 110 -13.15 -6.77 7.34
CA PRO A 110 -12.47 -7.15 6.10
C PRO A 110 -12.16 -5.97 5.17
N VAL A 111 -13.04 -4.95 5.14
CA VAL A 111 -12.87 -3.76 4.30
C VAL A 111 -12.59 -2.54 5.18
N GLN A 112 -11.37 -2.00 5.07
CA GLN A 112 -10.87 -0.85 5.81
C GLN A 112 -10.38 0.23 4.85
N VAL A 113 -11.33 0.88 4.18
CA VAL A 113 -11.06 1.94 3.20
C VAL A 113 -11.86 3.17 3.59
N LYS A 114 -11.19 4.25 3.97
CA LYS A 114 -11.84 5.54 4.24
C LYS A 114 -11.77 6.43 3.00
N ASP A 115 -12.50 7.55 3.06
CA ASP A 115 -12.44 8.57 2.01
C ASP A 115 -11.01 9.11 1.86
N ILE A 116 -10.48 8.99 0.64
CA ILE A 116 -9.14 9.43 0.29
C ILE A 116 -8.99 10.96 0.35
N PHE A 117 -10.09 11.71 0.27
CA PHE A 117 -10.11 13.17 0.37
C PHE A 117 -10.32 13.66 1.81
N ALA A 118 -10.88 12.82 2.69
CA ALA A 118 -11.02 13.12 4.11
C ALA A 118 -9.66 13.10 4.84
N ASN A 119 -9.43 14.09 5.71
CA ASN A 119 -8.24 14.27 6.54
C ASN A 119 -6.91 14.43 5.79
N ASN A 120 -6.22 15.53 6.09
CA ASN A 120 -4.98 15.92 5.43
C ASN A 120 -3.70 15.46 6.15
N THR A 121 -3.81 14.48 7.04
CA THR A 121 -2.68 13.98 7.84
C THR A 121 -1.58 13.44 6.92
N ILE A 122 -0.37 13.98 7.09
CA ILE A 122 0.83 13.53 6.37
C ILE A 122 1.49 12.46 7.24
N HIS A 123 1.67 11.26 6.68
CA HIS A 123 2.40 10.18 7.33
C HIS A 123 3.85 10.20 6.86
N ASN A 124 4.73 10.84 7.66
CA ASN A 124 6.16 10.83 7.39
C ASN A 124 6.76 9.48 7.81
N ASN A 125 6.69 8.50 6.92
CA ASN A 125 7.35 7.23 7.12
C ASN A 125 8.80 7.34 6.67
N ILE A 126 9.74 7.04 7.57
CA ILE A 126 11.17 7.00 7.24
C ILE A 126 11.56 5.54 7.09
N ILE A 127 12.06 5.19 5.90
CA ILE A 127 12.63 3.87 5.64
C ILE A 127 14.13 3.97 5.89
N GLU A 128 14.62 3.16 6.83
CA GLU A 128 16.04 3.14 7.18
C GLU A 128 16.87 2.30 6.20
N LYS A 129 16.27 1.29 5.55
CA LYS A 129 16.99 0.34 4.68
C LYS A 129 16.11 -0.23 3.56
N PHE A 130 16.68 -0.31 2.35
CA PHE A 130 16.15 -1.11 1.24
C PHE A 130 16.98 -2.39 1.13
N GLU A 131 16.45 -3.52 1.57
CA GLU A 131 17.22 -4.77 1.56
C GLU A 131 17.40 -5.31 0.13
N GLY A 132 18.64 -5.68 -0.21
CA GLY A 132 18.96 -6.35 -1.48
C GLY A 132 18.84 -5.47 -2.73
N LYS A 133 18.74 -4.14 -2.58
CA LYS A 133 18.65 -3.19 -3.70
C LYS A 133 19.84 -2.24 -3.71
N SER A 134 20.39 -1.99 -4.90
CA SER A 134 21.47 -1.01 -5.12
C SER A 134 20.96 0.43 -5.27
N ARG A 135 19.64 0.63 -5.33
CA ARG A 135 18.99 1.94 -5.50
C ARG A 135 17.89 2.11 -4.46
N ALA A 136 17.82 3.30 -3.88
CA ALA A 136 16.77 3.72 -2.98
C ALA A 136 15.76 4.62 -3.70
N TYR A 137 14.49 4.52 -3.33
CA TYR A 137 13.46 5.49 -3.72
C TYR A 137 13.12 6.34 -2.51
N ILE A 138 12.86 7.62 -2.73
CA ILE A 138 12.40 8.54 -1.71
C ILE A 138 11.10 9.14 -2.21
N GLU A 139 10.04 9.01 -1.41
CA GLU A 139 8.80 9.72 -1.67
C GLU A 139 9.01 11.21 -1.37
N VAL A 140 8.88 12.05 -2.40
CA VAL A 140 8.90 13.51 -2.28
C VAL A 140 7.48 14.07 -2.29
N GLN A 141 6.56 13.42 -3.01
CA GLN A 141 5.18 13.84 -3.16
C GLN A 141 4.28 12.62 -3.41
N GLN A 142 3.05 12.72 -2.92
CA GLN A 142 1.92 11.85 -3.27
C GLN A 142 0.71 12.67 -3.71
N GLY A 143 -0.22 12.03 -4.41
CA GLY A 143 -1.46 12.66 -4.89
C GLY A 143 -1.24 13.68 -6.02
N CYS A 144 -2.34 14.22 -6.53
CA CYS A 144 -2.35 15.22 -7.60
C CYS A 144 -3.56 16.14 -7.47
N ASP A 145 -3.36 17.46 -7.58
CA ASP A 145 -4.45 18.45 -7.58
C ASP A 145 -5.08 18.62 -8.97
N HIS A 146 -4.40 18.12 -10.01
CA HIS A 146 -4.86 18.25 -11.39
C HIS A 146 -5.81 17.13 -11.76
N ARG A 147 -7.02 17.51 -12.21
CA ARG A 147 -8.12 16.59 -12.55
C ARG A 147 -8.23 16.41 -14.05
N CYS A 148 -7.24 15.75 -14.67
CA CYS A 148 -7.41 15.31 -16.05
C CYS A 148 -8.61 14.36 -16.16
N THR A 149 -9.39 14.48 -17.23
CA THR A 149 -10.57 13.63 -17.49
C THR A 149 -10.25 12.13 -17.53
N PHE A 150 -9.01 11.75 -17.86
CA PHE A 150 -8.55 10.36 -17.95
C PHE A 150 -7.83 9.86 -16.69
N CYS A 151 -7.49 10.72 -15.74
CA CYS A 151 -6.54 10.38 -14.67
C CYS A 151 -7.26 9.93 -13.39
N VAL A 152 -7.02 8.69 -12.99
CA VAL A 152 -7.63 8.10 -11.78
C VAL A 152 -6.86 8.43 -10.48
N ILE A 153 -5.68 9.03 -10.59
CA ILE A 153 -4.76 9.25 -9.45
C ILE A 153 -5.39 10.02 -8.28
N PRO A 154 -6.18 11.11 -8.49
CA PRO A 154 -6.80 11.81 -7.37
C PRO A 154 -7.69 10.90 -6.51
N PHE A 155 -8.36 9.91 -7.11
CA PHE A 155 -9.24 8.97 -6.40
C PHE A 155 -8.47 7.84 -5.70
N GLY A 156 -7.27 7.50 -6.18
CA GLY A 156 -6.43 6.48 -5.55
C GLY A 156 -5.49 7.03 -4.47
N ARG A 157 -5.08 8.29 -4.59
CA ARG A 157 -4.01 8.89 -3.78
C ARG A 157 -4.37 10.24 -3.13
N GLY A 158 -5.53 10.81 -3.47
CA GLY A 158 -6.00 12.09 -2.95
C GLY A 158 -5.34 13.31 -3.61
N ASN A 159 -5.60 14.47 -3.02
CA ASN A 159 -4.98 15.74 -3.40
C ASN A 159 -3.45 15.69 -3.18
N ARG A 160 -2.74 16.63 -3.81
CA ARG A 160 -1.29 16.74 -3.72
C ARG A 160 -0.85 16.93 -2.27
N LYS A 161 0.14 16.14 -1.85
CA LYS A 161 0.83 16.28 -0.57
C LYS A 161 2.33 16.12 -0.80
N ALA A 162 3.09 17.11 -0.37
CA ALA A 162 4.55 17.02 -0.35
C ALA A 162 5.00 16.47 1.00
N ASN A 163 6.00 15.59 0.99
CA ASN A 163 6.67 15.21 2.23
C ASN A 163 7.45 16.41 2.75
N GLN A 164 7.19 16.78 4.00
CA GLN A 164 7.86 17.93 4.61
C GLN A 164 9.27 17.49 5.01
N ALA A 165 10.27 17.92 4.24
CA ALA A 165 11.65 17.83 4.69
C ALA A 165 11.74 18.59 6.02
N ARG A 166 12.24 17.94 7.08
CA ARG A 166 12.64 18.66 8.29
C ARG A 166 13.70 19.67 7.88
N ARG A 167 13.32 20.94 7.72
CA ARG A 167 14.26 22.05 7.64
C ARG A 167 14.96 22.08 9.00
N ARG A 168 16.11 21.41 9.13
CA ARG A 168 17.11 21.90 10.07
C ARG A 168 17.48 23.27 9.54
N THR A 169 17.00 24.32 10.20
CA THR A 169 17.46 25.69 9.98
C THR A 169 18.95 25.72 10.24
N CYS A 170 19.72 25.47 9.18
CA CYS A 170 21.17 25.54 9.18
C CYS A 170 21.58 27.00 8.96
N TRP A 171 20.99 27.92 9.72
CA TRP A 171 21.28 29.36 9.69
C TRP A 171 21.08 29.89 11.11
N SER A 172 22.02 29.52 11.96
CA SER A 172 22.30 30.20 13.24
C SER A 172 23.82 30.16 13.36
N LEU A 173 24.46 30.97 12.51
CA LEU A 173 25.82 31.45 12.71
C LEU A 173 25.76 32.59 13.73
#